data_AF-A0A8B3LEN9-F1
#
_entry.id   AF-A0A8B3LEN9-F1
#
_cell.length_a   1.000
_cell.length_b   1.000
_cell.length_c   1.000
_cell.angle_alpha   90.00
_cell.angle_beta   90.00
_cell.angle_gamma   90.00
#
_symmetry.space_group_name_H-M   'P 1'
#
loop_
_entity.id
_entity.type
_entity.pdbx_description
1 polymer ?
#
loop_
_entity_poly.entity_id
_entity_poly.type
_entity_poly.pdbx_seq_one_letter_code
_entity_poly.pdbx_strand_id
1 'polypeptide(L)'
;MSPLTETVLFVFSLVALGYLAGFTGYLKPASGEGISEFAINVAMPLLLFQTMVKSDFHGVAPWSLWGAYFAAVAITWAAGHLVTTRIFGRDARAGVVGGVSSAFSNIVLLGVPFILGIFGPSGFEVLSLLVSVHLPIMLMASIV
;
A
#
# COMPACT_ATOMS: atom_id res chain seq x y z
N MET A 1 3.51 -10.29 23.56
CA MET A 1 2.35 -9.64 22.90
C MET A 1 2.09 -10.40 21.61
N SER A 2 0.96 -10.22 20.91
CA SER A 2 0.81 -10.87 19.60
C SER A 2 1.73 -10.17 18.57
N PRO A 3 2.30 -10.88 17.57
CA PRO A 3 3.12 -10.26 16.52
C PRO A 3 2.40 -9.11 15.81
N LEU A 4 1.08 -9.23 15.65
CA LEU A 4 0.21 -8.17 15.13
C LEU A 4 0.27 -6.91 16.00
N THR A 5 0.06 -7.05 17.31
CA THR A 5 0.07 -5.91 18.23
C THR A 5 1.42 -5.20 18.26
N GLU A 6 2.51 -5.97 18.27
CA GLU A 6 3.87 -5.43 18.25
C GLU A 6 4.14 -4.67 16.95
N THR A 7 3.76 -5.24 15.81
CA THR A 7 3.96 -4.62 14.49
C THR A 7 3.14 -3.34 14.34
N VAL A 8 1.86 -3.36 14.73
CA VAL A 8 0.99 -2.18 14.72
C VAL A 8 1.59 -1.08 15.60
N LEU A 9 1.95 -1.42 16.84
CA LEU A 9 2.51 -0.45 17.76
C LEU A 9 3.80 0.14 17.21
N PHE A 10 4.70 -0.67 16.64
CA PHE A 10 5.95 -0.21 16.05
C PHE A 10 5.71 0.77 14.90
N VAL A 11 4.92 0.38 13.90
CA VAL A 11 4.68 1.21 12.70
C VAL A 11 4.04 2.54 13.07
N PHE A 12 2.98 2.52 13.89
CA PHE A 12 2.28 3.75 14.27
C PHE A 12 3.08 4.61 15.25
N SER A 13 3.89 4.02 16.13
CA SER A 13 4.80 4.79 16.99
C SER A 13 5.86 5.50 16.16
N LEU A 14 6.41 4.86 15.13
CA LEU A 14 7.39 5.49 14.24
C LEU A 14 6.78 6.68 13.48
N VAL A 15 5.54 6.53 12.99
CA VAL A 15 4.79 7.62 12.35
C VAL A 15 4.55 8.76 13.34
N ALA A 16 4.12 8.46 14.56
CA ALA A 16 3.88 9.45 15.60
C ALA A 16 5.17 10.21 15.98
N LEU A 17 6.31 9.50 16.10
CA LEU A 17 7.61 10.11 16.34
C LEU A 17 8.04 11.04 15.20
N GLY A 18 7.85 10.63 13.95
CA GLY A 18 8.11 11.48 12.77
C GLY A 18 7.26 12.75 12.78
N TYR A 19 5.96 12.62 13.09
CA TYR A 19 5.05 13.75 13.23
C TYR A 19 5.49 14.71 14.36
N LEU A 20 5.82 14.17 15.54
CA LEU A 20 6.28 14.96 16.68
C LEU A 20 7.62 15.65 16.39
N ALA A 21 8.54 15.00 15.69
CA ALA A 21 9.82 15.58 15.30
C ALA A 21 9.64 16.77 14.35
N GLY A 22 8.67 16.71 13.43
CA GLY A 22 8.29 17.84 12.58
C GLY A 22 7.55 18.93 13.36
N PHE A 23 6.59 18.55 14.21
CA PHE A 23 5.79 19.48 15.01
C PHE A 23 6.63 20.30 16.01
N THR A 24 7.63 19.68 16.63
CA THR A 24 8.54 20.34 17.57
C THR A 24 9.63 21.17 16.89
N GLY A 25 9.75 21.07 15.56
CA GLY A 25 10.84 21.69 14.80
C GLY A 25 12.21 21.02 15.02
N TYR A 26 12.26 19.85 15.67
CA TYR A 26 13.48 19.08 15.84
C TYR A 26 14.09 18.69 14.50
N LEU A 27 13.25 18.27 13.54
CA LEU A 27 13.63 18.13 12.14
C LEU A 27 13.17 19.35 11.36
N LYS A 28 14.11 19.96 10.63
CA LYS A 28 13.78 21.06 9.71
C LYS A 28 12.94 20.52 8.54
N PRO A 29 12.05 21.33 7.95
CA PRO A 29 11.25 20.92 6.78
C PRO A 29 12.09 20.31 5.66
N ALA A 30 13.22 20.93 5.31
CA ALA A 30 14.15 20.44 4.30
C ALA A 30 14.72 19.03 4.59
N SER A 31 14.87 18.66 5.87
CA SER A 31 15.29 17.31 6.26
C SER A 31 14.17 16.29 6.00
N GLY A 32 12.91 16.66 6.27
CA GLY A 32 11.74 15.82 5.98
C GLY A 32 11.53 15.62 4.48
N GLU A 33 11.71 16.68 3.68
CA GLU A 33 11.69 16.62 2.21
C GLU A 33 12.77 15.67 1.70
N GLY A 34 14.03 15.82 2.14
CA GLY A 34 15.12 14.96 1.71
C GLY A 34 14.92 13.47 2.05
N ILE A 35 14.37 13.17 3.24
CA ILE A 35 14.03 11.78 3.62
C ILE A 35 12.93 11.23 2.73
N SER A 36 11.90 12.04 2.44
CA SER A 36 10.76 11.63 1.61
C SER A 36 11.18 11.39 0.17
N GLU A 37 12.01 12.27 -0.40
CA GLU A 37 12.56 12.11 -1.75
C GLU A 37 13.40 10.85 -1.85
N PHE A 38 14.27 10.57 -0.89
CA PHE A 38 15.04 9.33 -0.88
C PHE A 38 14.13 8.10 -0.79
N ALA A 39 13.16 8.10 0.13
CA ALA A 39 12.26 6.98 0.33
C ALA A 39 11.44 6.66 -0.93
N ILE A 40 10.93 7.69 -1.61
CA ILE A 40 10.04 7.55 -2.77
C ILE A 40 10.84 7.33 -4.06
N ASN A 41 11.90 8.11 -4.30
CA ASN A 41 12.59 8.10 -5.59
C ASN A 41 13.71 7.05 -5.66
N VAL A 42 14.21 6.55 -4.52
CA VAL A 42 15.33 5.60 -4.47
C VAL A 42 14.93 4.30 -3.80
N ALA A 43 14.51 4.35 -2.53
CA ALA A 43 14.28 3.14 -1.75
C ALA A 43 13.08 2.32 -2.27
N MET A 44 11.97 2.98 -2.62
CA MET A 44 10.78 2.31 -3.15
C MET A 44 11.04 1.63 -4.50
N PRO A 45 11.63 2.27 -5.52
CA PRO A 45 12.01 1.58 -6.77
C PRO A 45 12.94 0.40 -6.54
N LEU A 46 13.97 0.55 -5.69
CA LEU A 46 14.89 -0.54 -5.35
C LEU A 46 14.16 -1.73 -4.72
N LEU A 47 13.23 -1.45 -3.80
CA LEU A 47 12.40 -2.48 -3.19
C LEU A 47 11.52 -3.18 -4.24
N LEU A 48 10.90 -2.42 -5.15
CA LEU A 48 10.09 -2.99 -6.24
C LEU A 48 10.93 -3.87 -7.18
N PHE A 49 12.12 -3.42 -7.59
CA PHE A 49 13.05 -4.24 -8.38
C PHE A 49 13.46 -5.51 -7.66
N GLN A 50 13.85 -5.40 -6.39
CA GLN A 50 14.20 -6.55 -5.56
C GLN A 50 13.04 -7.54 -5.45
N THR A 51 11.82 -7.02 -5.30
CA THR A 51 10.57 -7.79 -5.22
C THR A 51 10.32 -8.55 -6.53
N MET A 52 10.51 -7.90 -7.67
CA MET A 52 10.36 -8.54 -8.99
C MET A 52 11.41 -9.64 -9.23
N VAL A 53 12.68 -9.40 -8.86
CA VAL A 53 13.76 -10.38 -9.04
C VAL A 53 13.61 -11.60 -8.12
N LYS A 54 13.07 -11.41 -6.92
CA LYS A 54 12.83 -12.49 -5.94
C LYS A 54 11.50 -13.22 -6.12
N SER A 55 10.55 -12.66 -6.88
CA SER A 55 9.27 -13.30 -7.12
C SER A 55 9.47 -14.56 -7.95
N ASP A 56 9.40 -15.70 -7.27
CA ASP A 56 9.43 -17.00 -7.92
C ASP A 56 8.03 -17.39 -8.39
N PHE A 57 7.81 -17.32 -9.71
CA PHE A 57 6.59 -17.78 -10.36
C PHE A 57 6.65 -19.27 -10.75
N HIS A 58 7.67 -20.03 -10.32
CA HIS A 58 7.80 -21.45 -10.67
C HIS A 58 6.83 -22.38 -9.93
N GLY A 59 6.00 -21.86 -9.02
CA GLY A 59 4.81 -22.52 -8.50
C GLY A 59 3.55 -22.11 -9.28
N VAL A 60 2.50 -22.94 -9.24
CA VAL A 60 1.17 -22.56 -9.75
C VAL A 60 0.83 -21.15 -9.26
N ALA A 61 0.60 -20.21 -10.19
CA ALA A 61 0.31 -18.83 -9.85
C ALA A 61 -0.77 -18.76 -8.75
N PRO A 62 -0.63 -17.87 -7.74
CA PRO A 62 -1.50 -17.86 -6.57
C PRO A 62 -2.87 -17.24 -6.89
N TRP A 63 -3.63 -17.90 -7.77
CA TRP A 63 -4.91 -17.43 -8.28
C TRP A 63 -5.94 -17.18 -7.18
N SER A 64 -5.90 -17.97 -6.11
CA SER A 64 -6.74 -17.75 -4.93
C SER A 64 -6.42 -16.44 -4.22
N LEU A 65 -5.13 -16.11 -4.06
CA LEU A 65 -4.68 -14.85 -3.48
C LEU A 65 -5.08 -13.66 -4.33
N TRP A 66 -4.78 -13.72 -5.63
CA TRP A 66 -5.12 -12.63 -6.56
C TRP A 66 -6.62 -12.45 -6.69
N GLY A 67 -7.38 -13.55 -6.83
CA GLY A 67 -8.83 -13.51 -6.89
C GLY A 67 -9.44 -12.87 -5.64
N ALA A 68 -9.01 -13.29 -4.44
CA ALA A 68 -9.48 -12.71 -3.19
C ALA A 68 -9.12 -11.22 -3.08
N TYR A 69 -7.88 -10.85 -3.41
CA TYR A 69 -7.41 -9.47 -3.32
C TYR A 69 -8.13 -8.54 -4.31
N PHE A 70 -8.16 -8.90 -5.60
CA PHE A 70 -8.76 -8.05 -6.62
C PHE A 70 -10.30 -8.00 -6.54
N ALA A 71 -10.95 -9.05 -6.02
CA ALA A 71 -12.36 -8.97 -5.66
C ALA A 71 -12.61 -7.96 -4.53
N ALA A 72 -11.78 -7.97 -3.48
CA ALA A 72 -11.86 -6.99 -2.41
C ALA A 72 -11.60 -5.55 -2.92
N VAL A 73 -10.64 -5.37 -3.82
CA VAL A 73 -10.39 -4.10 -4.51
C VAL A 73 -11.63 -3.63 -5.26
N ALA A 74 -12.25 -4.49 -6.08
CA ALA A 74 -13.44 -4.14 -6.86
C ALA A 74 -14.63 -3.74 -5.97
N ILE A 75 -14.86 -4.49 -4.88
CA ILE A 75 -15.90 -4.18 -3.89
C ILE A 75 -15.63 -2.83 -3.23
N THR A 76 -14.40 -2.59 -2.79
CA THR A 76 -14.02 -1.35 -2.10
C THR A 76 -14.13 -0.14 -3.02
N TRP A 77 -13.71 -0.29 -4.28
CA TRP A 77 -13.85 0.74 -5.30
C TRP A 77 -15.33 1.08 -5.54
N ALA A 78 -16.17 0.06 -5.78
CA ALA A 78 -17.59 0.27 -6.01
C ALA A 78 -18.25 0.97 -4.81
N ALA A 79 -17.89 0.56 -3.58
CA ALA A 79 -18.35 1.22 -2.37
C ALA A 79 -17.92 2.69 -2.31
N GLY A 80 -16.63 3.00 -2.54
CA GLY A 80 -16.13 4.37 -2.55
C GLY A 80 -16.80 5.26 -3.61
N HIS A 81 -17.04 4.70 -4.80
CA HIS A 81 -17.77 5.38 -5.87
C HIS A 81 -19.22 5.68 -5.49
N LEU A 82 -19.94 4.68 -4.95
CA LEU A 82 -21.33 4.82 -4.55
C LEU A 82 -21.49 5.76 -3.36
N VAL A 83 -20.60 5.72 -2.38
CA VAL A 83 -20.62 6.65 -1.25
C VAL A 83 -20.44 8.08 -1.77
N THR A 84 -19.47 8.31 -2.64
CA THR A 84 -19.19 9.64 -3.20
C THR A 84 -20.35 10.20 -4.03
N THR A 85 -20.98 9.36 -4.85
CA THR A 85 -22.07 9.80 -5.75
C THR A 85 -23.44 9.83 -5.07
N ARG A 86 -23.78 8.81 -4.27
CA ARG A 86 -25.12 8.64 -3.67
C ARG A 86 -25.28 9.31 -2.32
N ILE A 87 -24.24 9.28 -1.47
CA ILE A 87 -24.32 9.86 -0.13
C ILE A 87 -23.89 11.33 -0.16
N PHE A 88 -22.78 11.62 -0.83
CA PHE A 88 -22.25 12.99 -0.92
C PHE A 88 -22.77 13.78 -2.14
N GLY A 89 -23.61 13.16 -2.98
CA GLY A 89 -24.27 13.81 -4.11
C GLY A 89 -23.32 14.37 -5.17
N ARG A 90 -22.11 13.80 -5.28
CA ARG A 90 -21.10 14.29 -6.24
C ARG A 90 -21.32 13.70 -7.63
N ASP A 91 -20.71 14.33 -8.63
CA ASP A 91 -20.77 13.88 -10.01
C ASP A 91 -20.00 12.57 -10.23
N ALA A 92 -20.22 11.94 -11.38
CA ALA A 92 -19.61 10.65 -11.70
C ALA A 92 -18.07 10.71 -11.71
N ARG A 93 -17.48 11.85 -12.09
CA ARG A 93 -16.01 12.04 -12.09
C ARG A 93 -15.45 12.01 -10.67
N ALA A 94 -16.06 12.73 -9.74
CA ALA A 94 -15.71 12.63 -8.32
C ALA A 94 -15.93 11.21 -7.78
N GLY A 95 -16.98 10.52 -8.25
CA GLY A 95 -17.20 9.10 -7.96
C GLY A 95 -16.04 8.20 -8.35
N VAL A 96 -15.48 8.36 -9.56
CA VAL A 96 -14.31 7.59 -10.01
C VAL A 96 -13.11 7.85 -9.11
N VAL A 97 -12.82 9.12 -8.79
CA VAL A 97 -11.74 9.49 -7.87
C VAL A 97 -11.94 8.84 -6.51
N GLY A 98 -13.14 8.92 -5.94
CA GLY A 98 -13.45 8.29 -4.65
C GLY A 98 -13.28 6.76 -4.68
N GLY A 99 -13.68 6.12 -5.78
CA GLY A 99 -13.48 4.68 -5.99
C GLY A 99 -12.00 4.30 -6.01
N VAL A 100 -11.21 4.93 -6.88
CA VAL A 100 -9.75 4.71 -6.99
C VAL A 100 -9.08 4.96 -5.64
N SER A 101 -9.32 6.11 -5.01
CA SER A 101 -8.69 6.47 -3.73
C SER A 101 -9.03 5.52 -2.59
N SER A 102 -10.23 4.93 -2.60
CA SER A 102 -10.64 3.95 -1.58
C SER A 102 -10.00 2.58 -1.77
N ALA A 103 -9.68 2.19 -3.01
CA ALA A 103 -9.20 0.85 -3.34
C ALA A 103 -7.68 0.76 -3.56
N PHE A 104 -7.02 1.88 -3.86
CA PHE A 104 -5.58 1.94 -4.09
C PHE A 104 -4.79 1.76 -2.78
N SER A 105 -4.53 0.50 -2.48
CA SER A 105 -3.92 0.07 -1.21
C SER A 105 -2.44 0.44 -1.11
N ASN A 106 -1.99 0.81 0.09
CA ASN A 106 -0.57 1.05 0.36
C ASN A 106 0.18 -0.25 0.73
N ILE A 107 0.18 -1.22 -0.19
CA ILE A 107 0.73 -2.57 0.04
C ILE A 107 2.27 -2.57 0.18
N VAL A 108 2.93 -1.53 -0.32
CA VAL A 108 4.40 -1.43 -0.27
C VAL A 108 4.86 -0.74 1.02
N LEU A 109 4.45 0.50 1.27
CA LEU A 109 4.97 1.25 2.43
C LEU A 109 4.40 0.73 3.76
N LEU A 110 3.12 0.32 3.77
CA LEU A 110 2.50 -0.26 4.97
C LEU A 110 2.42 -1.78 4.90
N GLY A 111 2.08 -2.37 3.75
CA GLY A 111 1.93 -3.83 3.67
C GLY A 111 3.23 -4.60 3.97
N VAL A 112 4.39 -4.11 3.49
CA VAL A 112 5.69 -4.76 3.73
C VAL A 112 6.05 -4.86 5.21
N PRO A 113 6.09 -3.78 6.00
CA PRO A 113 6.42 -3.89 7.43
C PRO A 113 5.40 -4.74 8.20
N PHE A 114 4.12 -4.70 7.81
CA PHE A 114 3.08 -5.53 8.43
C PHE A 114 3.27 -7.02 8.17
N ILE A 115 3.48 -7.40 6.91
CA ILE A 115 3.66 -8.79 6.53
C ILE A 115 4.99 -9.33 7.10
N LEU A 116 6.06 -8.55 7.05
CA LEU A 116 7.34 -8.94 7.65
C LEU A 116 7.23 -9.11 9.17
N GLY A 117 6.52 -8.22 9.87
CA GLY A 117 6.36 -8.29 11.31
C GLY A 117 5.47 -9.44 11.79
N ILE A 118 4.44 -9.81 11.02
CA ILE A 118 3.46 -10.84 11.41
C ILE A 118 3.84 -12.23 10.88
N PHE A 119 4.24 -12.32 9.61
CA PHE A 119 4.43 -13.56 8.88
C PHE A 119 5.90 -13.81 8.50
N GLY A 120 6.81 -12.86 8.76
CA GLY A 120 8.22 -13.00 8.47
C GLY A 120 8.55 -13.02 6.97
N PRO A 121 9.74 -13.52 6.60
CA PRO A 121 10.20 -13.56 5.22
C PRO A 121 9.31 -14.37 4.27
N SER A 122 8.71 -15.47 4.75
CA SER A 122 7.83 -16.31 3.93
C SER A 122 6.53 -15.59 3.56
N GLY A 123 5.96 -14.80 4.48
CA GLY A 123 4.83 -13.93 4.15
C GLY A 123 5.21 -12.86 3.12
N PHE A 124 6.43 -12.31 3.22
CA PHE A 124 6.91 -11.30 2.29
C PHE A 124 7.11 -11.86 0.87
N GLU A 125 7.53 -13.12 0.72
CA GLU A 125 7.57 -13.81 -0.58
C GLU A 125 6.17 -13.86 -1.22
N VAL A 126 5.14 -14.19 -0.45
CA VAL A 126 3.74 -14.17 -0.95
C VAL A 126 3.28 -12.76 -1.32
N LEU A 127 3.61 -11.76 -0.49
CA LEU A 127 3.32 -10.35 -0.78
C LEU A 127 4.02 -9.89 -2.07
N SER A 128 5.24 -10.36 -2.33
CA SER A 128 6.02 -9.98 -3.52
C SER A 128 5.30 -10.33 -4.82
N LEU A 129 4.64 -11.50 -4.86
CA LEU A 129 3.85 -11.97 -5.99
C LEU A 129 2.60 -11.11 -6.23
N LEU A 130 2.08 -10.47 -5.19
CA LEU A 130 0.95 -9.54 -5.29
C LEU A 130 1.41 -8.15 -5.72
N VAL A 131 2.52 -7.66 -5.15
CA VAL A 131 3.11 -6.35 -5.48
C VAL A 131 3.50 -6.26 -6.96
N SER A 132 4.03 -7.34 -7.53
CA SER A 132 4.47 -7.39 -8.94
C SER A 132 3.34 -7.15 -9.95
N VAL A 133 2.11 -7.54 -9.61
CA VAL A 133 0.94 -7.39 -10.49
C VAL A 133 0.00 -6.24 -10.07
N HIS A 134 0.04 -5.84 -8.80
CA HIS A 134 -0.86 -4.82 -8.25
C HIS A 134 -0.78 -3.49 -8.99
N LEU A 135 0.41 -2.88 -9.09
CA LEU A 135 0.55 -1.55 -9.69
C LEU A 135 0.11 -1.52 -11.17
N PRO A 136 0.57 -2.44 -12.05
CA PRO A 136 0.12 -2.46 -13.44
C PRO A 136 -1.40 -2.62 -13.57
N ILE A 137 -2.01 -3.52 -12.80
CA ILE A 137 -3.45 -3.81 -12.86
C ILE A 137 -4.26 -2.60 -12.37
N MET A 138 -3.88 -2.01 -11.24
CA MET A 138 -4.57 -0.84 -10.69
C MET A 138 -4.48 0.37 -11.62
N LEU A 139 -3.30 0.62 -12.21
CA LEU A 139 -3.13 1.70 -13.17
C LEU A 139 -3.98 1.47 -14.43
N MET A 140 -3.94 0.27 -15.03
CA MET A 140 -4.78 -0.06 -16.19
C MET A 140 -6.27 0.11 -15.89
N ALA A 141 -6.73 -0.34 -14.72
CA ALA A 141 -8.13 -0.20 -14.30
C ALA A 141 -8.55 1.27 -14.07
N SER A 142 -7.61 2.15 -13.72
CA SER A 142 -7.88 3.57 -13.44
C SER A 142 -7.90 4.47 -14.67
N ILE A 143 -7.40 3.99 -15.81
CA ILE A 143 -7.34 4.75 -17.07
C ILE A 143 -8.69 4.72 -17.82
N VAL A 144 -9.52 3.71 -17.56
CA VAL A 144 -10.84 3.50 -18.18
C VAL A 144 -11.94 4.14 -17.34
#